data_AF-A0A941SUU4-F1
#
_entry.id   AF-A0A941SUU4-F1
#
_cell.length_a   1.000
_cell.length_b   1.000
_cell.length_c   1.000
_cell.angle_alpha   90.00
_cell.angle_beta   90.00
_cell.angle_gamma   90.00
#
_symmetry.space_group_name_H-M   'P 1'
#
loop_
_entity.id
_entity.type
_entity.pdbx_description
1 polymer ?
#
loop_
_entity_poly.entity_id
_entity_poly.type
_entity_poly.pdbx_seq_one_letter_code
_entity_poly.pdbx_strand_id
1 'polypeptide(L)'
;MHEQRIHQRFIDGADLHYQWAEALARPIAEAAQAVLACVTGGGKVLACGNGASGALAQYLVALLVGGFGRPRPELPALALGADAATLSAAAARAGGYD
;
A
#
# COMPACT_ATOMS: atom_id res chain seq x y z
N MET A 1 32.47 -11.56 -3.65
CA MET A 1 31.20 -12.34 -3.69
C MET A 1 29.97 -11.51 -3.34
N HIS A 2 30.02 -10.59 -2.35
CA HIS A 2 28.87 -9.72 -2.03
C HIS A 2 28.53 -8.68 -3.11
N GLU A 3 29.52 -8.02 -3.70
CA GLU A 3 29.30 -7.02 -4.77
C GLU A 3 28.60 -7.61 -5.99
N GLN A 4 29.04 -8.79 -6.45
CA GLN A 4 28.40 -9.49 -7.57
C GLN A 4 26.93 -9.85 -7.26
N ARG A 5 26.62 -10.25 -6.03
CA ARG A 5 25.23 -10.53 -5.61
C ARG A 5 24.38 -9.27 -5.53
N ILE A 6 24.94 -8.14 -5.09
CA ILE A 6 24.25 -6.85 -5.08
C ILE A 6 23.97 -6.41 -6.52
N HIS A 7 24.98 -6.48 -7.39
CA HIS A 7 24.84 -6.15 -8.80
C HIS A 7 23.75 -6.98 -9.47
N GLN A 8 23.74 -8.30 -9.24
CA GLN A 8 22.72 -9.19 -9.79
C GLN A 8 21.31 -8.80 -9.31
N ARG A 9 21.12 -8.44 -8.03
CA ARG A 9 19.80 -7.99 -7.53
C ARG A 9 19.28 -6.72 -8.22
N PHE A 10 20.17 -5.80 -8.58
CA PHE A 10 19.77 -4.62 -9.35
C PHE A 10 19.32 -4.99 -10.77
N ILE A 11 20.02 -5.91 -11.43
CA ILE A 11 19.62 -6.44 -12.75
C ILE A 11 18.25 -7.12 -12.65
N ASP A 12 18.10 -8.07 -11.74
CA ASP A 12 16.86 -8.83 -11.57
C ASP A 12 15.66 -7.92 -11.28
N GLY A 13 15.87 -6.86 -10.48
CA GLY A 13 14.84 -5.86 -10.19
C GLY A 13 14.44 -5.03 -11.41
N ALA A 14 15.40 -4.60 -12.22
CA ALA A 14 15.13 -3.85 -13.45
C ALA A 14 14.36 -4.71 -14.46
N ASP A 15 14.78 -5.97 -14.65
CA ASP A 15 14.11 -6.92 -15.53
C ASP A 15 12.67 -7.18 -15.08
N LEU A 16 12.46 -7.33 -13.77
CA LEU A 16 11.13 -7.50 -13.20
C LEU A 16 10.22 -6.30 -13.46
N HIS A 17 10.73 -5.08 -13.29
CA HIS A 17 10.00 -3.87 -13.60
C HIS A 17 9.60 -3.79 -15.09
N TYR A 18 10.51 -4.19 -16.00
CA TYR A 18 10.22 -4.21 -17.43
C TYR A 18 9.12 -5.23 -17.77
N GLN A 19 9.23 -6.46 -17.24
CA GLN A 19 8.25 -7.53 -17.49
C GLN A 19 6.85 -7.17 -16.99
N TRP A 20 6.75 -6.46 -15.87
CA TRP A 20 5.46 -6.12 -15.27
C TRP A 20 4.85 -4.83 -15.81
N ALA A 21 5.64 -3.97 -16.47
CA ALA A 21 5.17 -2.66 -16.92
C ALA A 21 3.92 -2.77 -17.80
N GLU A 22 3.93 -3.66 -18.79
CA GLU A 22 2.80 -3.83 -19.71
C GLU A 22 1.59 -4.46 -19.02
N ALA A 23 1.82 -5.50 -18.20
CA ALA A 23 0.74 -6.22 -17.53
C ALA A 23 0.06 -5.41 -16.42
N LEU A 24 0.79 -4.54 -15.71
CA LEU A 24 0.27 -3.79 -14.56
C LEU A 24 -0.25 -2.39 -14.92
N ALA A 25 0.12 -1.83 -16.08
CA ALA A 25 -0.29 -0.47 -16.46
C ALA A 25 -1.81 -0.28 -16.40
N ARG A 26 -2.58 -1.20 -17.01
CA ARG A 26 -4.03 -1.13 -17.02
C ARG A 26 -4.65 -1.35 -15.63
N PRO A 27 -4.32 -2.42 -14.88
CA PRO A 27 -4.84 -2.62 -13.52
C PRO A 27 -4.55 -1.44 -12.57
N ILE A 28 -3.37 -0.84 -12.66
CA ILE A 28 -3.01 0.34 -11.84
C ILE A 28 -3.88 1.54 -12.22
N ALA A 29 -4.12 1.78 -13.51
CA ALA A 29 -5.00 2.85 -13.96
C ALA A 29 -6.44 2.65 -13.47
N GLU A 30 -6.97 1.42 -13.56
CA GLU A 30 -8.30 1.07 -13.05
C GLU A 30 -8.40 1.27 -11.53
N ALA A 31 -7.38 0.85 -10.77
CA ALA A 31 -7.32 1.06 -9.32
C ALA A 31 -7.27 2.56 -8.96
N ALA A 32 -6.50 3.36 -9.69
CA ALA A 32 -6.44 4.80 -9.48
C ALA A 32 -7.79 5.48 -9.73
N GLN A 33 -8.52 5.06 -10.78
CA GLN A 33 -9.87 5.56 -11.06
C GLN A 33 -10.87 5.15 -9.98
N ALA A 34 -10.79 3.91 -9.48
CA ALA A 34 -11.65 3.45 -8.38
C ALA A 34 -11.43 4.26 -7.08
N VAL A 35 -10.17 4.54 -6.75
CA VAL A 35 -9.82 5.40 -5.60
C VAL A 35 -10.34 6.83 -5.80
N LEU A 36 -10.15 7.39 -6.99
CA LEU A 36 -10.66 8.72 -7.31
C LEU A 36 -12.18 8.80 -7.16
N ALA A 37 -12.92 7.86 -7.76
CA ALA A 37 -14.38 7.80 -7.68
C ALA A 37 -14.87 7.61 -6.24
N CYS A 38 -14.18 6.80 -5.43
CA CYS A 38 -14.50 6.62 -4.02
C CYS A 38 -14.38 7.94 -3.26
N VAL A 39 -13.28 8.66 -3.42
CA VAL A 39 -13.02 9.88 -2.65
C VAL A 39 -13.91 11.04 -3.12
N THR A 40 -14.09 11.23 -4.43
CA THR A 40 -14.98 12.28 -4.95
C THR A 40 -16.46 12.00 -4.66
N GLY A 41 -16.83 10.72 -4.50
CA GLY A 41 -18.15 10.30 -4.02
C GLY A 41 -18.37 10.47 -2.52
N GLY A 42 -17.43 11.06 -1.77
CA GLY A 42 -17.52 11.23 -0.32
C GLY A 42 -17.15 10.00 0.50
N GLY A 43 -16.59 8.97 -0.14
CA GLY A 43 -16.06 7.78 0.51
C GLY A 43 -14.67 7.97 1.12
N LYS A 44 -14.13 6.89 1.70
CA LYS A 44 -12.80 6.86 2.32
C LYS A 44 -12.02 5.62 1.91
N VAL A 45 -10.71 5.75 1.79
CA VAL A 45 -9.81 4.64 1.43
C VAL A 45 -9.35 3.91 2.70
N LEU A 46 -9.58 2.60 2.78
CA LEU A 46 -9.04 1.76 3.84
C LEU A 46 -7.91 0.90 3.29
N ALA A 47 -6.72 1.00 3.89
CA ALA A 47 -5.55 0.23 3.47
C ALA A 47 -5.13 -0.76 4.58
N CYS A 48 -4.72 -1.96 4.19
CA CYS A 48 -4.21 -2.97 5.10
C CYS A 48 -3.14 -3.84 4.42
N GLY A 49 -2.35 -4.53 5.23
CA GLY A 49 -1.28 -5.41 4.76
C GLY A 49 -0.49 -5.96 5.94
N ASN A 50 0.29 -7.01 5.69
CA ASN A 50 1.12 -7.69 6.68
C ASN A 50 2.61 -7.47 6.37
N GLY A 51 3.44 -7.32 7.41
CA GLY A 51 4.88 -7.09 7.27
C GLY A 51 5.18 -5.86 6.41
N ALA A 52 6.03 -6.02 5.39
CA ALA A 52 6.41 -4.93 4.48
C ALA A 52 5.20 -4.31 3.74
N SER A 53 4.18 -5.10 3.39
CA SER A 53 2.95 -4.57 2.77
C SER A 53 2.12 -3.72 3.75
N GLY A 54 2.20 -4.00 5.05
CA GLY A 54 1.59 -3.16 6.09
C GLY A 54 2.24 -1.78 6.18
N ALA A 55 3.58 -1.73 6.08
CA ALA A 55 4.31 -0.46 6.01
C ALA A 55 3.92 0.34 4.75
N LEU A 56 3.79 -0.32 3.59
CA LEU A 56 3.32 0.32 2.36
C LEU A 56 1.87 0.84 2.49
N ALA A 57 0.99 0.11 3.16
CA ALA A 57 -0.39 0.56 3.43
C ALA A 57 -0.43 1.83 4.29
N GLN A 58 0.39 1.89 5.35
CA GLN A 58 0.51 3.09 6.19
C GLN A 58 1.10 4.26 5.40
N TYR A 59 2.13 4.01 4.58
CA TYR A 59 2.74 5.03 3.73
C TYR A 59 1.75 5.60 2.71
N LEU A 60 0.96 4.74 2.05
CA LEU A 60 -0.11 5.17 1.14
C LEU A 60 -1.10 6.11 1.83
N VAL A 61 -1.56 5.75 3.04
CA VAL A 61 -2.49 6.56 3.83
C VAL A 61 -1.86 7.89 4.21
N ALA A 62 -0.59 7.90 4.62
CA ALA A 62 0.13 9.12 4.93
C ALA A 62 0.22 10.08 3.72
N LEU A 63 0.42 9.56 2.50
CA LEU A 63 0.42 10.38 1.27
C LEU A 63 -0.98 10.88 0.89
N LEU A 64 -2.03 10.09 1.14
CA LEU A 64 -3.41 10.49 0.86
C LEU A 64 -3.83 11.65 1.78
N VAL A 65 -3.59 11.49 3.09
CA VAL A 65 -3.92 12.47 4.13
C VAL A 65 -2.99 13.69 4.05
N GLY A 66 -1.66 13.47 4.07
CA GLY A 66 -0.67 14.56 4.11
C GLY A 66 -0.39 15.24 2.77
N GLY A 67 -0.89 14.69 1.67
CA GLY A 67 -0.61 15.18 0.33
C GLY A 67 0.69 14.63 -0.26
N PHE A 68 0.82 14.73 -1.58
CA PHE A 68 2.00 14.29 -2.33
C PHE A 68 2.23 15.20 -3.54
N GLY A 69 3.47 15.68 -3.72
CA GLY A 69 3.92 16.46 -4.88
C GLY A 69 3.47 17.93 -4.90
N ARG A 70 2.18 18.22 -4.76
CA ARG A 70 1.62 19.58 -4.79
C ARG A 70 0.67 19.83 -3.60
N PRO A 71 0.52 21.08 -3.15
CA PRO A 71 -0.45 21.41 -2.11
C PRO A 71 -1.87 21.09 -2.60
N ARG A 72 -2.59 20.29 -1.81
CA ARG A 72 -3.99 19.95 -2.02
C ARG A 72 -4.65 19.65 -0.66
N PRO A 73 -5.99 19.68 -0.57
CA PRO A 73 -6.68 19.17 0.61
C PRO A 73 -6.32 17.71 0.92
N GLU A 74 -6.44 17.37 2.20
CA GLU A 74 -6.31 16.00 2.68
C GLU A 74 -7.39 15.09 2.07
N LEU A 75 -7.02 13.85 1.72
CA LEU A 75 -7.97 12.85 1.24
C LEU A 75 -8.27 11.86 2.38
N PRO A 76 -9.54 11.48 2.57
CA PRO A 76 -9.94 10.58 3.64
C PRO A 76 -9.37 9.17 3.44
N ALA A 77 -8.42 8.79 4.28
CA ALA A 77 -7.81 7.47 4.26
C ALA A 77 -7.42 6.97 5.66
N LEU A 78 -7.44 5.65 5.89
CA LEU A 78 -7.06 5.02 7.16
C LEU A 78 -6.32 3.70 6.93
N ALA A 79 -5.24 3.49 7.66
CA ALA A 79 -4.51 2.21 7.69
C ALA A 79 -5.05 1.34 8.83
N LEU A 80 -5.66 0.20 8.49
CA LEU A 80 -6.25 -0.71 9.48
C LEU A 80 -5.20 -1.40 10.36
N GLY A 81 -3.98 -1.51 9.84
CA GLY A 81 -2.85 -2.14 10.54
C GLY A 81 -1.98 -1.18 11.36
N ALA A 82 -2.40 0.06 11.59
CA ALA A 82 -1.58 1.07 12.26
C ALA A 82 -1.62 0.97 13.79
N ASP A 83 -2.77 0.60 14.37
CA ASP A 83 -2.93 0.50 15.82
C ASP A 83 -2.62 -0.92 16.32
N ALA A 84 -1.44 -1.06 16.93
CA ALA A 84 -0.98 -2.32 17.50
C ALA A 84 -1.88 -2.84 18.64
N ALA A 85 -2.51 -1.96 19.41
CA ALA A 85 -3.41 -2.37 20.49
C ALA A 85 -4.68 -3.00 19.92
N THR A 86 -5.31 -2.33 18.95
CA THR A 86 -6.48 -2.85 18.24
C THR A 86 -6.17 -4.18 17.52
N LEU A 87 -5.03 -4.27 16.83
CA LEU A 87 -4.63 -5.51 16.14
C LEU A 87 -4.43 -6.67 17.13
N SER A 88 -3.73 -6.43 18.25
CA SER A 88 -3.45 -7.46 19.25
C SER A 88 -4.73 -7.95 19.93
N ALA A 89 -5.64 -7.04 20.28
CA ALA A 89 -6.94 -7.39 20.84
C ALA A 89 -7.80 -8.19 19.86
N ALA A 90 -7.81 -7.81 18.57
CA ALA A 90 -8.53 -8.54 17.54
C ALA A 90 -7.96 -9.95 17.31
N ALA A 91 -6.63 -10.08 17.24
CA ALA A 91 -5.95 -11.36 17.06
C ALA A 91 -6.20 -12.32 18.23
N ALA A 92 -6.13 -11.82 19.47
CA ALA A 92 -6.42 -12.62 20.67
C ALA A 92 -7.85 -13.18 20.69
N ARG A 93 -8.83 -12.43 20.16
CA ARG A 93 -10.23 -12.88 20.05
C ARG A 93 -10.44 -13.91 18.94
N ALA A 94 -9.67 -13.83 17.85
CA ALA A 94 -9.80 -14.73 16.72
C ALA A 94 -9.33 -16.17 17.01
N GLY A 95 -8.46 -16.36 18.00
CA GLY A 95 -7.95 -17.67 18.42
C GLY A 95 -8.72 -18.36 19.55
N GLY A 96 -9.91 -17.87 19.92
CA GLY A 96 -10.69 -18.36 21.06
C GLY A 96 -12.13 -18.75 20.70
N TYR A 97 -12.36 -19.24 19.48
CA TYR A 97 -13.63 -19.84 19.09
C TYR A 97 -13.50 -21.37 19.08
N ASP A 98 -13.26 -21.89 20.29
CA ASP A 98 -13.37 -23.29 20.70
C ASP A 98 -14.27 -23.32 21.95
#